data_AF-A0ABC8TTI0-F1
#
_entry.id   AF-A0ABC8TTI0-F1
#
_cell.length_a   1.000
_cell.length_b   1.000
_cell.length_c   1.000
_cell.angle_alpha   90.00
_cell.angle_beta   90.00
_cell.angle_gamma   90.00
#
_symmetry.space_group_name_H-M   'P 1'
#
loop_
_entity.id
_entity.type
_entity.pdbx_description
1 polymer ?
#
loop_
_entity_poly.entity_id
_entity_poly.type
_entity_poly.pdbx_seq_one_letter_code
_entity_poly.pdbx_strand_id
1 'polypeptide(L)'
;MDSEREQICRLMNCEKLSLEGSTHAALNERLPLRVIVDVVFFEQLRLRTSISGWFFVNDNLENSQDHSGVLALSNNSRDTAQDRGSGMKYMKKHVSEPEQVCQSMK
;
A
#
# COMPACT_ATOMS: atom_id res chain seq x y z
N MET A 1 14.87 2.14 -32.07
CA MET A 1 14.52 3.17 -31.06
C MET A 1 13.59 2.60 -30.00
N ASP A 2 12.38 2.13 -30.35
CA ASP A 2 11.46 1.59 -29.33
C ASP A 2 11.95 0.30 -28.66
N SER A 3 12.57 -0.61 -29.42
CA SER A 3 13.12 -1.85 -28.87
C SER A 3 14.24 -1.58 -27.85
N GLU A 4 15.13 -0.63 -28.12
CA GLU A 4 16.22 -0.24 -27.21
C GLU A 4 15.68 0.40 -25.94
N ARG A 5 14.68 1.29 -26.06
CA ARG A 5 13.94 1.85 -24.93
C ARG A 5 13.31 0.74 -24.08
N GLU A 6 12.68 -0.25 -24.71
CA GLU A 6 12.18 -1.43 -24.00
C GLU A 6 13.29 -2.21 -23.28
N GLN A 7 14.45 -2.42 -23.91
CA GLN A 7 15.56 -3.14 -23.25
C GLN A 7 16.06 -2.40 -22.02
N ILE A 8 16.21 -1.08 -22.12
CA ILE A 8 16.67 -0.25 -21.01
C ILE A 8 15.62 -0.23 -19.90
N CYS A 9 14.33 -0.04 -20.23
CA CYS A 9 13.28 -0.03 -19.23
C CYS A 9 13.07 -1.38 -18.54
N ARG A 10 13.43 -2.52 -19.16
CA ARG A 10 13.40 -3.84 -18.48
C ARG A 10 14.36 -3.95 -17.30
N LEU A 11 15.38 -3.09 -17.22
CA LEU A 11 16.29 -3.03 -16.08
C LEU A 11 15.67 -2.30 -14.87
N MET A 12 14.54 -1.61 -15.06
CA MET A 12 13.83 -0.90 -14.01
C MET A 12 13.19 -1.89 -13.04
N ASN A 13 13.65 -1.88 -11.79
CA ASN A 13 12.99 -2.63 -10.73
C ASN A 13 11.80 -1.83 -10.17
N CYS A 14 10.61 -2.06 -10.75
CA CYS A 14 9.39 -1.34 -10.40
C CYS A 14 8.92 -1.59 -8.95
N GLU A 15 9.28 -2.73 -8.36
CA GLU A 15 8.95 -3.06 -6.96
C GLU A 15 9.70 -2.16 -5.96
N LYS A 16 10.93 -1.76 -6.32
CA LYS A 16 11.82 -0.96 -5.45
C LYS A 16 11.69 0.54 -5.65
N LEU A 17 10.76 0.99 -6.50
CA LEU A 17 10.49 2.42 -6.66
C LEU A 17 9.88 3.00 -5.39
N SER A 18 10.29 4.21 -5.04
CA SER A 18 9.62 5.00 -4.01
C SER A 18 8.21 5.38 -4.48
N LEU A 19 7.36 5.82 -3.55
CA LEU A 19 6.01 6.29 -3.89
C LEU A 19 6.04 7.38 -4.98
N GLU A 20 6.87 8.40 -4.79
CA GLU A 20 7.04 9.50 -5.75
C GLU A 20 7.63 9.00 -7.08
N GLY A 21 8.58 8.06 -7.03
CA GLY A 21 9.16 7.43 -8.22
C GLY A 21 8.13 6.68 -9.05
N SER A 22 7.26 5.90 -8.40
CA SER A 22 6.15 5.21 -9.05
C SER A 22 5.12 6.18 -9.60
N THR A 23 4.77 7.24 -8.86
CA THR A 23 3.85 8.28 -9.36
C THR A 23 4.42 8.97 -10.60
N HIS A 24 5.69 9.33 -10.57
CA HIS A 24 6.35 9.96 -11.72
C HIS A 24 6.42 9.00 -12.92
N ALA A 25 6.78 7.73 -12.71
CA ALA A 25 6.85 6.73 -13.76
C ALA A 25 5.48 6.43 -14.38
N ALA A 26 4.41 6.38 -13.57
CA ALA A 26 3.05 6.15 -14.04
C ALA A 26 2.53 7.27 -14.97
N LEU A 27 3.03 8.50 -14.79
CA LEU A 27 2.67 9.67 -15.60
C LEU A 27 3.65 9.92 -16.75
N ASN A 28 4.70 9.10 -16.89
CA ASN A 28 5.73 9.32 -17.88
C ASN A 28 5.33 8.69 -19.22
N GLU A 29 4.76 9.51 -20.11
CA GLU A 29 4.33 9.09 -21.47
C GLU A 29 5.47 8.58 -22.35
N ARG A 30 6.74 8.83 -21.97
CA ARG A 30 7.88 8.30 -22.71
C ARG A 30 8.10 6.82 -22.40
N LEU A 31 7.68 6.32 -21.24
CA LEU A 31 7.89 4.91 -20.89
C LEU A 31 7.00 4.00 -21.77
N PRO A 32 7.49 2.81 -22.14
CA PRO A 32 6.66 1.81 -22.78
C PRO A 32 5.44 1.48 -21.92
N LEU A 33 4.28 1.28 -22.54
CA LEU A 33 3.03 0.97 -21.84
C LEU A 33 3.17 -0.20 -20.86
N ARG A 34 3.93 -1.24 -21.23
CA ARG A 34 4.20 -2.40 -20.36
C ARG A 34 4.83 -1.99 -19.02
N VAL A 35 5.79 -1.06 -19.06
CA VAL A 35 6.50 -0.60 -17.86
C VAL A 35 5.55 0.20 -16.96
N ILE A 36 4.72 1.06 -17.55
CA ILE A 36 3.70 1.81 -16.81
C ILE A 36 2.73 0.85 -16.12
N VAL A 37 2.28 -0.20 -16.82
CA VAL A 37 1.40 -1.25 -16.24
C VAL A 37 2.09 -1.97 -15.09
N ASP A 38 3.37 -2.33 -15.24
CA ASP A 38 4.14 -2.98 -14.17
C ASP A 38 4.25 -2.08 -12.93
N VAL A 39 4.59 -0.79 -13.11
CA VAL A 39 4.63 0.20 -12.02
C VAL A 39 3.30 0.26 -11.27
N VAL A 40 2.18 0.42 -11.99
CA VAL A 40 0.85 0.49 -11.38
C VAL A 40 0.47 -0.80 -10.68
N PHE A 41 0.82 -1.96 -11.26
CA PHE A 41 0.56 -3.27 -10.66
C PHE A 41 1.28 -3.43 -9.31
N PHE A 42 2.56 -3.05 -9.22
CA PHE A 42 3.30 -3.14 -7.95
C PHE A 42 2.76 -2.17 -6.90
N GLU A 43 2.31 -0.98 -7.28
CA GLU A 43 1.60 -0.07 -6.36
C GLU A 43 0.31 -0.70 -5.84
N GLN A 44 -0.51 -1.28 -6.72
CA GLN A 44 -1.74 -1.98 -6.32
C GLN A 44 -1.45 -3.17 -5.40
N LEU A 45 -0.41 -3.94 -5.69
CA LEU A 45 0.03 -5.05 -4.85
C LEU A 45 0.42 -4.56 -3.45
N ARG A 46 1.20 -3.49 -3.36
CA ARG A 46 1.63 -2.89 -2.08
C ARG A 46 0.47 -2.33 -1.28
N LEU A 47 -0.49 -1.67 -1.94
CA LEU A 47 -1.72 -1.20 -1.32
C LEU A 47 -2.54 -2.36 -0.77
N ARG A 48 -2.77 -3.41 -1.57
CA ARG A 48 -3.50 -4.62 -1.13
C ARG A 48 -2.84 -5.26 0.09
N THR A 49 -1.52 -5.45 0.06
CA THR A 49 -0.77 -6.01 1.21
C THR A 49 -0.91 -5.15 2.45
N SER A 50 -0.86 -3.83 2.31
CA SER A 50 -1.02 -2.89 3.43
C SER A 50 -2.44 -2.96 4.03
N ILE A 51 -3.46 -3.07 3.18
CA ILE A 51 -4.88 -3.21 3.60
C ILE A 51 -5.11 -4.55 4.30
N SER A 52 -4.61 -5.65 3.73
CA SER A 52 -4.73 -6.98 4.36
C SER A 52 -3.98 -7.04 5.69
N GLY A 53 -2.78 -6.43 5.76
CA GLY A 53 -2.05 -6.31 7.02
C GLY A 53 -2.79 -5.47 8.05
N TRP A 54 -3.44 -4.38 7.63
CA TRP A 54 -4.31 -3.58 8.50
C TRP A 54 -5.44 -4.39 9.11
N PHE A 55 -6.16 -5.17 8.29
CA PHE A 55 -7.27 -6.00 8.76
C PHE A 55 -6.79 -7.01 9.81
N PHE A 56 -5.69 -7.72 9.53
CA PHE A 56 -5.10 -8.67 10.48
C PHE A 56 -4.69 -8.02 11.81
N VAL A 57 -4.11 -6.81 11.79
CA VAL A 57 -3.73 -6.08 13.00
C VAL A 57 -4.96 -5.58 13.77
N ASN A 58 -6.00 -5.09 13.08
CA ASN A 58 -7.22 -4.61 13.74
C ASN A 58 -8.00 -5.75 14.39
N ASP A 59 -8.09 -6.92 13.73
CA ASP A 59 -8.70 -8.12 14.33
C ASP A 59 -7.95 -8.57 15.59
N ASN A 60 -6.62 -8.47 15.58
CA ASN A 60 -5.81 -8.77 16.76
C ASN A 60 -5.99 -7.74 17.89
N LEU A 61 -6.15 -6.46 17.56
CA LEU A 61 -6.35 -5.38 18.54
C LEU A 61 -7.74 -5.46 19.20
N GLU A 62 -8.76 -5.85 18.44
CA GLU A 62 -10.11 -6.06 18.97
C GLU A 62 -10.19 -7.30 19.88
N ASN A 63 -9.36 -8.32 19.62
CA ASN A 63 -9.29 -9.53 20.42
C ASN A 63 -8.35 -9.45 21.64
N SER A 64 -7.52 -8.40 21.77
CA SER A 64 -6.45 -8.32 22.78
C SER A 64 -6.66 -7.27 23.87
N GLN A 65 -7.90 -7.07 24.35
CA GLN A 65 -8.10 -6.28 25.57
C GLN A 65 -7.53 -6.92 26.85
N ASP A 66 -6.80 -8.04 26.79
CA ASP A 66 -5.95 -8.45 27.91
C ASP A 66 -4.66 -9.15 27.46
N HIS A 67 -3.56 -8.74 28.09
CA HIS A 67 -2.18 -9.26 28.04
C HIS A 67 -1.24 -8.90 26.86
N SER A 68 -0.47 -7.84 27.11
CA SER A 68 0.96 -7.62 26.82
C SER A 68 1.73 -8.75 26.08
N GLY A 69 2.34 -8.42 24.94
CA GLY A 69 3.35 -9.26 24.30
C GLY A 69 3.78 -8.79 22.91
N VAL A 70 4.83 -7.96 22.89
CA VAL A 70 5.77 -7.67 21.79
C VAL A 70 5.69 -8.58 20.56
N LEU A 71 5.52 -8.01 19.35
CA LEU A 71 6.18 -8.52 18.13
C LEU A 71 6.58 -7.36 17.20
N ALA A 72 7.88 -7.10 17.17
CA ALA A 72 8.53 -6.31 16.14
C ALA A 72 8.58 -7.12 14.83
N LEU A 73 8.06 -6.56 13.74
CA LEU A 73 8.58 -6.88 12.41
C LEU A 73 9.38 -5.67 11.91
N SER A 74 10.70 -5.88 11.94
CA SER A 74 11.72 -5.03 11.37
C SER A 74 11.48 -4.86 9.87
N ASN A 75 11.42 -3.60 9.41
CA ASN A 75 11.80 -3.24 8.04
C ASN A 75 12.41 -1.83 8.07
N ASN A 76 13.71 -1.78 7.74
CA ASN A 76 14.53 -0.59 7.67
C ASN A 76 14.05 0.33 6.52
N SER A 77 13.30 1.37 6.85
CA SER A 77 13.31 2.65 6.14
C SER A 77 12.99 3.75 7.12
N ARG A 78 14.05 4.37 7.63
CA ARG A 78 13.97 5.68 8.29
C ARG A 78 13.71 6.68 7.17
N ASP A 79 12.44 7.03 6.99
CA ASP A 79 11.93 8.34 6.58
C ASP A 79 10.42 8.21 6.32
N THR A 80 9.62 9.22 6.71
CA THR A 80 8.14 9.31 6.69
C THR A 80 7.37 8.89 7.95
N ALA A 81 7.90 9.25 9.13
CA ALA A 81 7.13 9.23 10.38
C ALA A 81 6.29 10.52 10.54
N GLN A 82 5.23 10.74 9.74
CA GLN A 82 4.12 11.61 10.17
C GLN A 82 2.80 11.51 9.38
N ASP A 83 2.78 10.96 8.17
CA ASP A 83 1.58 11.07 7.31
C ASP A 83 0.70 9.80 7.25
N ARG A 84 1.23 8.62 7.58
CA ARG A 84 0.47 7.33 7.51
C ARG A 84 -0.67 7.21 8.53
N GLY A 85 -0.68 8.05 9.57
CA GLY A 85 -1.72 8.04 10.61
C GLY A 85 -3.03 8.70 10.19
N SER A 86 -2.98 9.66 9.26
CA SER A 86 -4.18 10.33 8.71
C SER A 86 -4.92 9.36 7.77
N GLY A 87 -4.13 8.73 6.89
CA GLY A 87 -4.33 7.42 6.26
C GLY A 87 -5.39 6.52 6.89
N MET A 88 -4.98 6.06 8.05
CA MET A 88 -5.64 4.98 8.75
C MET A 88 -6.98 5.39 9.37
N LYS A 89 -7.08 6.66 9.80
CA LYS A 89 -8.26 7.20 10.47
C LYS A 89 -9.44 7.35 9.51
N TYR A 90 -9.19 7.76 8.27
CA TYR A 90 -10.26 7.86 7.27
C TYR A 90 -10.82 6.49 6.88
N MET A 91 -9.95 5.49 6.68
CA MET A 91 -10.41 4.14 6.30
C MET A 91 -11.23 3.50 7.43
N LYS A 92 -10.77 3.62 8.69
CA LYS A 92 -11.50 3.10 9.84
C LYS A 92 -12.89 3.72 9.96
N LYS A 93 -13.02 5.04 9.76
CA LYS A 93 -14.31 5.73 9.76
C LYS A 93 -15.27 5.18 8.68
N HIS A 94 -14.78 5.03 7.45
CA HIS A 94 -15.60 4.56 6.33
C HIS A 94 -16.00 3.08 6.42
N VAL A 95 -15.27 2.26 7.18
CA VAL A 95 -15.61 0.84 7.43
C VAL A 95 -16.60 0.71 8.58
N SER A 96 -16.50 1.54 9.63
CA SER A 96 -17.41 1.47 10.78
C SER A 96 -18.84 1.94 10.48
N GLU A 97 -19.02 2.86 9.52
CA GLU A 97 -20.35 3.34 9.09
C GLU A 97 -21.24 2.20 8.52
N PRO A 98 -20.81 1.41 7.52
CA PRO A 98 -21.61 0.29 7.01
C PRO A 98 -21.80 -0.85 8.03
N GLU A 99 -20.81 -1.12 8.89
CA GLU A 99 -20.92 -2.14 9.96
C GLU A 99 -22.03 -1.80 10.97
N GLN A 100 -22.13 -0.53 11.37
CA GLN A 100 -23.12 -0.09 12.35
C GLN A 100 -24.56 -0.16 11.80
N VAL A 101 -24.74 0.10 10.50
CA VAL A 101 -26.04 -0.07 9.83
C VAL A 101 -26.48 -1.53 9.87
N CYS A 102 -25.59 -2.48 9.57
CA CYS A 102 -25.90 -3.91 9.65
C CYS A 102 -26.24 -4.38 11.07
N GLN A 103 -25.61 -3.80 12.10
CA GLN A 103 -25.93 -4.09 13.50
C GLN A 103 -27.30 -3.53 13.91
N SER A 104 -27.69 -2.37 13.39
CA SER A 104 -28.96 -1.71 13.71
C SER A 104 -30.20 -2.39 13.12
N MET A 105 -30.02 -3.26 12.12
CA MET A 105 -31.11 -4.00 11.46
C MET A 105 -31.39 -5.37 12.10
N LYS A 106 -30.64 -5.74 13.15
CA LYS A 106 -30.88 -6.93 13.98
C LYS A 106 -31.75 -6.59 15.17
#